data_AF-A0A435FPT6-F1
#
_entry.id   AF-A0A435FPT6-F1
#
_cell.length_a   1.000
_cell.length_b   1.000
_cell.length_c   1.000
_cell.angle_alpha   90.00
_cell.angle_beta   90.00
_cell.angle_gamma   90.00
#
_symmetry.space_group_name_H-M   'P 1'
#
loop_
_entity.id
_entity.type
_entity.pdbx_description
1 polymer ?
#
loop_
_entity_poly.entity_id
_entity_poly.type
_entity_poly.pdbx_seq_one_letter_code
_entity_poly.pdbx_strand_id
1 'polypeptide(L)'
;MRLRRLDLIRYGKFTDRTIDFGPKPTSGPDLHVVFGLNEAGKSTALAGFLDLLFGIEERSKYNFIHEYSAMRLGAVLELQGVEQAFTRTKQRNNSLLDATGKPVSEMAITAHLAGLSRDAYET
;
A
#
# COMPACT_ATOMS: atom_id res chain seq x y z
N MET A 1 -1.73 -11.69 6.71
CA MET A 1 -2.21 -10.70 5.73
C MET A 1 -1.68 -11.08 4.35
N ARG A 2 -2.46 -10.89 3.28
CA ARG A 2 -1.98 -11.01 1.89
C ARG A 2 -2.35 -9.74 1.10
N LEU A 3 -1.43 -9.24 0.29
CA LEU A 3 -1.69 -8.14 -0.64
C LEU A 3 -2.33 -8.70 -1.92
N ARG A 4 -3.60 -8.40 -2.15
CA ARG A 4 -4.34 -8.83 -3.35
C ARG A 4 -4.14 -7.87 -4.51
N ARG A 5 -4.08 -6.57 -4.22
CA ARG A 5 -3.92 -5.49 -5.21
C ARG A 5 -3.29 -4.27 -4.56
N LEU A 6 -2.38 -3.60 -5.25
CA LEU A 6 -1.81 -2.30 -4.85
C LEU A 6 -2.16 -1.24 -5.90
N ASP A 7 -2.74 -0.13 -5.46
CA ASP A 7 -3.15 1.00 -6.28
C ASP A 7 -2.28 2.23 -5.96
N LEU A 8 -1.39 2.57 -6.89
CA LEU A 8 -0.50 3.74 -6.86
C LEU A 8 -1.22 4.92 -7.55
N ILE A 9 -2.22 5.47 -6.86
CA ILE A 9 -3.19 6.45 -7.39
C ILE A 9 -2.51 7.80 -7.69
N ARG A 10 -1.85 8.39 -6.70
CA ARG A 10 -1.10 9.64 -6.81
C ARG A 10 0.11 9.53 -5.89
N TYR A 11 1.19 8.89 -6.34
CA TYR A 11 2.33 8.58 -5.47
C TYR A 11 3.64 8.49 -6.24
N GLY A 12 4.62 9.32 -5.89
CA GLY A 12 5.89 9.40 -6.57
C GLY A 12 5.71 9.66 -8.06
N LYS A 13 6.23 8.75 -8.88
CA LYS A 13 6.15 8.82 -10.35
C LYS A 13 4.85 8.27 -10.91
N PHE A 14 4.00 7.67 -10.08
CA PHE A 14 2.81 6.97 -10.53
C PHE A 14 1.59 7.87 -10.51
N THR A 15 0.75 7.70 -11.52
CA THR A 15 -0.57 8.31 -11.66
C THR A 15 -1.50 7.21 -12.13
N ASP A 16 -2.45 6.81 -11.29
CA ASP A 16 -3.46 5.78 -11.55
C ASP A 16 -2.86 4.47 -12.12
N ARG A 17 -1.92 3.89 -11.37
CA ARG A 17 -1.32 2.58 -11.68
C ARG A 17 -1.72 1.53 -10.66
N THR A 18 -1.97 0.32 -11.14
CA THR A 18 -2.38 -0.81 -10.31
C THR A 18 -1.44 -1.99 -10.57
N ILE A 19 -1.05 -2.66 -9.49
CA ILE A 19 -0.40 -3.97 -9.52
C ILE A 19 -1.40 -4.96 -8.91
N ASP A 20 -1.93 -5.84 -9.76
CA ASP A 20 -2.90 -6.87 -9.39
C ASP A 20 -2.16 -8.21 -9.21
N PHE A 21 -2.24 -8.81 -8.03
CA PHE A 21 -1.58 -10.08 -7.68
C PHE A 21 -2.49 -11.30 -7.86
N GLY A 22 -3.68 -11.15 -8.43
CA GLY A 22 -4.66 -12.23 -8.57
C GLY A 22 -5.19 -12.77 -7.24
N PRO A 23 -6.26 -13.58 -7.27
CA PRO A 23 -6.75 -14.27 -6.07
C PRO A 23 -5.69 -15.23 -5.53
N LYS A 24 -5.76 -15.54 -4.23
CA LYS A 24 -4.90 -16.56 -3.63
C LYS A 24 -5.02 -17.90 -4.40
N PRO A 25 -3.91 -18.52 -4.83
CA PRO A 25 -3.95 -19.80 -5.52
C PRO A 25 -4.61 -20.91 -4.69
N THR A 26 -5.39 -21.78 -5.33
CA THR A 26 -5.99 -22.97 -4.70
C THR A 26 -4.98 -24.08 -4.44
N SER A 27 -3.85 -24.06 -5.14
CA SER A 27 -2.74 -25.00 -5.02
C SER A 27 -1.43 -24.32 -5.41
N GLY A 28 -0.31 -24.73 -4.81
CA GLY A 28 1.02 -24.19 -5.09
C GLY A 28 1.38 -22.93 -4.28
N PRO A 29 2.60 -22.41 -4.46
CA PRO A 29 3.08 -21.22 -3.74
C PRO A 29 2.44 -19.93 -4.29
N ASP A 30 2.26 -18.96 -3.40
CA ASP A 30 1.74 -17.62 -3.67
C ASP A 30 2.90 -16.61 -3.80
N LEU A 31 3.82 -16.88 -4.74
CA LEU A 31 5.01 -16.07 -4.99
C LEU A 31 4.80 -15.18 -6.22
N HIS A 32 4.94 -13.88 -6.03
CA HIS A 32 4.89 -12.90 -7.11
C HIS A 32 6.23 -12.17 -7.26
N VAL A 33 6.71 -12.05 -8.50
CA VAL A 33 7.94 -11.31 -8.82
C VAL A 33 7.58 -10.09 -9.66
N VAL A 34 7.84 -8.90 -9.12
CA VAL A 34 7.70 -7.63 -9.84
C VAL A 34 9.06 -7.25 -10.42
N PHE A 35 9.21 -7.35 -11.74
CA PHE A 35 10.46 -7.05 -12.44
C PHE A 35 10.26 -5.95 -13.49
N GLY A 36 11.37 -5.36 -13.93
CA GLY A 36 11.39 -4.29 -14.93
C GLY A 36 12.74 -3.59 -14.95
N LEU A 37 12.93 -2.70 -15.93
CA LEU A 37 14.16 -1.92 -16.08
C LEU A 37 14.50 -1.10 -14.82
N ASN A 38 15.74 -0.64 -14.72
CA ASN A 38 16.10 0.37 -13.73
C ASN A 38 15.20 1.59 -13.89
N GLU A 39 14.88 2.24 -12.77
CA GLU A 39 13.97 3.40 -12.74
C GLU A 39 12.52 3.13 -13.19
N ALA A 40 12.16 1.87 -13.49
CA ALA A 40 10.78 1.49 -13.81
C ALA A 40 9.79 1.75 -12.66
N GLY A 41 10.28 2.06 -11.45
CA GLY A 41 9.47 2.44 -10.29
C GLY A 41 9.26 1.32 -9.29
N LYS A 42 10.04 0.25 -9.36
CA LYS A 42 9.97 -0.90 -8.43
C LYS A 42 10.16 -0.47 -6.96
N SER A 43 11.22 0.29 -6.68
CA SER A 43 11.47 0.83 -5.33
C SER A 43 10.40 1.83 -4.90
N THR A 44 9.83 2.60 -5.83
CA THR A 44 8.70 3.50 -5.55
C THR A 44 7.44 2.71 -5.20
N ALA A 45 7.18 1.59 -5.88
CA ALA A 45 6.04 0.71 -5.59
C ALA A 45 6.18 0.03 -4.22
N LEU A 46 7.39 -0.46 -3.89
CA LEU A 46 7.68 -1.01 -2.56
C LEU A 46 7.48 0.04 -1.47
N ALA A 47 8.01 1.25 -1.65
CA ALA A 47 7.77 2.33 -0.70
C ALA A 47 6.29 2.68 -0.56
N GLY A 48 5.53 2.72 -1.67
CA GLY A 48 4.09 2.93 -1.64
C GLY A 48 3.35 1.82 -0.88
N PHE A 49 3.80 0.57 -0.97
CA PHE A 49 3.25 -0.52 -0.17
C PHE A 49 3.55 -0.35 1.33
N LEU A 50 4.77 0.04 1.71
CA LEU A 50 5.09 0.31 3.12
C LEU A 50 4.32 1.53 3.65
N ASP A 51 4.20 2.59 2.86
CA ASP A 51 3.41 3.78 3.18
C ASP A 51 1.92 3.45 3.37
N LEU A 52 1.36 2.52 2.58
CA LEU A 52 0.00 2.03 2.78
C LEU A 52 -0.17 1.35 4.15
N LEU A 53 0.79 0.49 4.54
CA LEU A 53 0.72 -0.29 5.77
C LEU A 53 0.94 0.55 7.02
N PHE A 54 1.89 1.48 6.97
CA PHE A 54 2.42 2.17 8.15
C PHE A 54 2.11 3.67 8.20
N GLY A 55 1.50 4.22 7.15
CA GLY A 55 1.34 5.67 7.01
C GLY A 55 2.31 6.26 5.99
N ILE A 56 1.81 7.22 5.19
CA ILE A 56 2.68 8.07 4.38
C ILE A 56 3.43 9.01 5.32
N GLU A 57 4.76 8.93 5.30
CA GLU A 57 5.65 9.68 6.19
C GLU A 57 5.34 11.18 6.22
N GLU A 58 5.57 11.85 7.35
CA GLU A 58 5.30 13.28 7.49
C GLU A 58 5.99 14.10 6.39
N ARG A 59 7.27 13.78 6.14
CA ARG A 59 8.11 14.37 5.10
C ARG A 59 8.40 13.34 4.01
N SER A 60 7.36 12.86 3.34
CA SER A 60 7.52 11.92 2.23
C SER A 60 8.33 12.56 1.09
N LYS A 61 9.31 11.82 0.57
CA LYS A 61 10.11 12.17 -0.63
C LYS A 61 9.40 11.85 -1.95
N TYR A 62 8.19 11.29 -1.89
CA TYR A 62 7.43 10.82 -3.05
C TYR A 62 6.37 11.82 -3.54
N ASN A 63 6.49 13.10 -3.19
CA ASN A 63 5.60 14.18 -3.63
C ASN A 63 6.10 14.95 -4.87
N PHE A 64 7.06 14.40 -5.63
CA PHE A 64 7.72 15.14 -6.71
C PHE A 64 6.85 15.39 -7.96
N ILE A 65 5.76 14.63 -8.17
CA ILE A 65 4.73 14.94 -9.18
C ILE A 65 3.44 15.44 -8.53
N HIS A 66 3.10 14.89 -7.36
CA HIS A 66 1.84 15.12 -6.69
C HIS A 66 2.08 15.81 -5.36
N GLU A 67 1.49 16.99 -5.18
CA GLU A 67 1.49 17.70 -3.90
C GLU A 67 0.96 16.83 -2.75
N TYR A 68 1.38 17.11 -1.52
CA TYR A 68 1.00 16.30 -0.35
C TYR A 68 -0.51 16.08 -0.24
N SER A 69 -1.33 17.11 -0.45
CA SER A 69 -2.79 16.98 -0.37
C SER A 69 -3.40 16.03 -1.42
N ALA A 70 -2.72 15.81 -2.54
CA ALA A 70 -3.14 14.91 -3.60
C ALA A 70 -2.62 13.47 -3.42
N MET A 71 -1.60 13.27 -2.57
CA MET A 71 -0.97 11.96 -2.42
C MET A 71 -1.95 10.91 -1.90
N ARG A 72 -2.04 9.81 -2.64
CA ARG A 72 -2.99 8.72 -2.35
C ARG A 72 -2.47 7.37 -2.81
N LEU A 73 -2.68 6.38 -1.95
CA LEU A 73 -2.46 4.97 -2.19
C LEU A 73 -3.77 4.23 -1.95
N GLY A 74 -3.96 3.11 -2.62
CA GLY A 74 -5.07 2.19 -2.37
C GLY A 74 -4.57 0.76 -2.37
N ALA A 75 -5.34 -0.15 -1.79
CA ALA A 75 -5.08 -1.57 -1.88
C ALA A 75 -6.31 -2.40 -1.59
N VAL A 76 -6.26 -3.65 -2.04
CA VAL A 76 -7.10 -4.72 -1.50
C VAL A 76 -6.19 -5.65 -0.71
N LEU A 77 -6.51 -5.83 0.57
CA LEU A 77 -5.82 -6.75 1.47
C LEU A 77 -6.76 -7.90 1.82
N GLU A 78 -6.25 -9.13 1.78
CA GLU A 78 -6.93 -10.28 2.37
C GLU A 78 -6.52 -10.40 3.83
N LEU A 79 -7.46 -10.10 4.73
CA LEU A 79 -7.32 -10.13 6.17
C LEU A 79 -8.23 -11.22 6.73
N GLN A 80 -7.64 -12.24 7.37
CA GLN A 80 -8.37 -13.40 7.90
C GLN A 80 -9.30 -14.08 6.86
N GLY A 81 -8.89 -14.09 5.59
CA GLY A 81 -9.67 -14.68 4.48
C GLY A 81 -10.75 -13.77 3.90
N VAL A 82 -10.85 -12.53 4.36
CA VAL A 82 -11.80 -11.53 3.85
C VAL A 82 -11.04 -10.45 3.09
N GLU A 83 -11.47 -10.14 1.87
CA GLU A 83 -10.97 -8.99 1.11
C GLU A 83 -11.49 -7.68 1.71
N GLN A 84 -10.57 -6.77 1.99
CA GLN A 84 -10.87 -5.44 2.48
C GLN A 84 -10.13 -4.41 1.63
N ALA A 85 -10.88 -3.45 1.09
CA ALA A 85 -10.33 -2.35 0.32
C ALA A 85 -10.02 -1.18 1.24
N PHE A 86 -8.82 -0.62 1.08
CA PHE A 86 -8.33 0.51 1.84
C PHE A 86 -7.84 1.61 0.91
N THR A 87 -8.01 2.85 1.34
CA THR A 87 -7.33 4.00 0.74
C THR A 87 -6.52 4.70 1.81
N ARG A 88 -5.26 5.03 1.51
CA ARG A 88 -4.44 5.89 2.35
C ARG A 88 -4.19 7.23 1.70
N THR A 89 -4.38 8.28 2.47
CA THR A 89 -4.10 9.67 2.07
C THR A 89 -2.98 10.25 2.94
N LYS A 90 -2.30 11.28 2.44
CA LYS A 90 -1.29 12.00 3.23
C LYS A 90 -1.96 12.95 4.21
N GLN A 91 -2.23 12.45 5.41
CA GLN A 91 -2.79 13.22 6.54
C GLN A 91 -2.15 12.73 7.85
N ARG A 92 -2.10 13.60 8.87
CA ARG A 92 -1.56 13.22 10.19
C ARG A 92 -2.47 12.25 10.94
N ASN A 93 -3.79 12.47 10.83
CA ASN A 93 -4.82 11.69 11.51
C ASN A 93 -5.84 11.23 10.46
N ASN A 94 -6.56 10.14 10.74
CA ASN A 94 -7.66 9.65 9.89
C ASN A 94 -7.24 9.41 8.42
N SER A 95 -5.97 9.05 8.21
CA SER A 95 -5.36 8.91 6.89
C SER A 95 -5.74 7.62 6.18
N LEU A 96 -6.17 6.60 6.92
CA LEU A 96 -6.66 5.32 6.42
C LEU A 96 -8.19 5.35 6.29
N LEU A 97 -8.68 5.00 5.11
CA LEU A 97 -10.10 4.96 4.79
C LEU A 97 -10.50 3.55 4.35
N ASP A 98 -11.72 3.16 4.67
CA ASP A 98 -12.35 1.94 4.15
C ASP A 98 -12.87 2.11 2.70
N ALA A 99 -13.49 1.06 2.17
CA ALA A 99 -14.09 1.04 0.84
C ALA A 99 -15.18 2.10 0.60
N THR A 100 -15.78 2.62 1.67
CA THR A 100 -16.82 3.67 1.62
C THR A 100 -16.23 5.08 1.77
N GLY A 101 -14.91 5.19 1.94
CA GLY A 101 -14.21 6.44 2.17
C GLY A 101 -14.28 6.95 3.61
N LYS A 102 -14.71 6.11 4.56
CA LYS A 102 -14.77 6.49 5.98
C LYS A 102 -13.44 6.21 6.66
N PRO A 103 -12.96 7.12 7.53
CA PRO A 103 -11.78 6.87 8.33
C PRO A 103 -11.92 5.63 9.21
N VAL A 104 -10.86 4.84 9.26
CA VAL A 104 -10.72 3.68 10.12
C VAL A 104 -9.43 3.76 10.94
N SER A 105 -9.39 3.01 12.03
CA SER A 105 -8.17 2.91 12.86
C SER A 105 -7.03 2.27 12.09
N GLU A 106 -5.80 2.71 12.35
CA GLU A 106 -4.56 2.07 11.90
C GLU A 106 -4.51 0.57 12.27
N MET A 107 -5.15 0.21 13.38
CA MET A 107 -5.28 -1.18 13.85
C MET A 107 -5.97 -2.10 12.84
N ALA A 108 -6.77 -1.56 11.91
CA ALA A 108 -7.39 -2.34 10.84
C ALA A 108 -6.36 -3.07 9.96
N ILE A 109 -5.13 -2.55 9.87
CA ILE A 109 -4.02 -3.19 9.15
C ILE A 109 -3.00 -3.74 10.15
N THR A 110 -2.56 -2.93 11.12
CA THR A 110 -1.38 -3.27 11.96
C THR A 110 -1.60 -4.50 12.84
N ALA A 111 -2.83 -4.80 13.24
CA ALA A 111 -3.15 -6.02 14.00
C ALA A 111 -2.84 -7.32 13.21
N HIS A 112 -2.74 -7.24 11.87
CA HIS A 112 -2.45 -8.37 11.00
C HIS A 112 -0.98 -8.49 10.58
N LEU A 113 -0.11 -7.60 11.09
CA LEU A 113 1.32 -7.57 10.80
C LEU A 113 2.18 -8.39 11.80
N ALA A 114 1.57 -9.02 12.81
CA ALA A 114 2.26 -9.85 13.79
C ALA A 114 3.46 -9.15 14.47
N GLY A 115 3.36 -7.83 14.70
CA GLY A 115 4.42 -7.03 15.33
C GLY A 115 5.52 -6.54 14.38
N LEU A 116 5.42 -6.80 13.08
CA LEU A 116 6.36 -6.25 12.10
C LEU A 116 6.22 -4.72 12.02
N SER A 117 7.36 -4.04 12.11
CA SER A 117 7.49 -2.60 11.86
C SER A 117 7.92 -2.33 10.42
N ARG A 118 7.89 -1.06 10.01
CA ARG A 118 8.49 -0.61 8.75
C ARG A 118 9.97 -1.03 8.65
N ASP A 119 10.74 -0.80 9.70
CA ASP A 119 12.19 -1.05 9.72
C ASP A 119 12.52 -2.52 9.42
N ALA A 120 11.65 -3.46 9.82
CA ALA A 120 11.83 -4.88 9.52
C ALA A 120 11.76 -5.22 8.02
N TYR A 121 11.28 -4.29 7.18
CA TYR A 121 11.24 -4.41 5.71
C TYR A 121 12.35 -3.65 5.00
N GLU A 122 13.14 -2.84 5.72
CA GLU A 122 14.20 -2.00 5.15
C GLU A 122 15.62 -2.54 5.45
N THR A 123 15.73 -3.57 6.31
CA THR A 123 16.95 -4.37 6.56
C THR A 123 17.17 -5.47 5.53
#